data_AF-A0A423K0G1-F1
#
_entry.id   AF-A0A423K0G1-F1
#
_cell.length_a   1.000
_cell.length_b   1.000
_cell.length_c   1.000
_cell.angle_alpha   90.00
_cell.angle_beta   90.00
_cell.angle_gamma   90.00
#
_symmetry.space_group_name_H-M   'P 1'
#
loop_
_entity.id
_entity.type
_entity.pdbx_description
1 polymer ?
#
loop_
_entity_poly.entity_id
_entity_poly.type
_entity_poly.pdbx_seq_one_letter_code
_entity_poly.pdbx_strand_id
1 'polypeptide(L)' 'MSYQSTINGVYRLSDLAFVPSDPANRDWLEYLEWVALGGETLPLDSPPENKVSGQGVFAFLKRIV' A
#
# COMPACT_ATOMS: atom_id res chain seq x y z
N MET A 1 12.69 3.22 11.62
CA MET A 1 12.14 1.90 11.22
C MET A 1 11.60 2.02 9.81
N SER A 2 11.50 0.90 9.08
CA SER A 2 10.90 0.86 7.75
C SER A 2 9.79 -0.17 7.73
N TYR A 3 8.58 0.27 7.37
CA TYR A 3 7.39 -0.55 7.30
C TYR A 3 6.73 -0.42 5.94
N GLN A 4 6.07 -1.49 5.51
CA GLN A 4 5.22 -1.50 4.33
C GLN A 4 3.77 -1.73 4.74
N SER A 5 2.87 -0.82 4.36
CA SER A 5 1.45 -0.94 4.68
C SER A 5 0.78 -2.01 3.80
N THR A 6 -0.06 -2.84 4.41
CA THR A 6 -0.86 -3.88 3.73
C THR A 6 -2.34 -3.73 4.06
N ILE A 7 -3.18 -4.61 3.50
CA ILE A 7 -4.63 -4.60 3.75
C ILE A 7 -4.97 -4.93 5.22
N ASN A 8 -4.16 -5.77 5.90
CA ASN A 8 -4.48 -6.31 7.23
C ASN A 8 -3.44 -5.98 8.31
N GLY A 9 -2.51 -5.05 8.04
CA GLY A 9 -1.40 -4.77 8.93
C GLY A 9 -0.21 -4.15 8.21
N VAL A 10 0.99 -4.32 8.77
CA VAL A 10 2.24 -3.86 8.16
C VAL A 10 3.30 -4.95 8.13
N TYR A 11 4.17 -4.91 7.12
CA TYR A 11 5.42 -5.66 7.12
C TYR A 11 6.53 -4.80 7.69
N ARG A 12 7.24 -5.30 8.70
CA ARG A 12 8.48 -4.69 9.19
C ARG A 12 9.63 -5.16 8.30
N LEU A 13 10.29 -4.23 7.61
CA LEU A 13 11.29 -4.57 6.59
C LEU A 13 12.66 -4.95 7.16
N SER A 14 12.91 -4.67 8.45
CA SER A 14 14.19 -5.00 9.10
C SER A 14 14.38 -6.49 9.37
N ASP A 15 13.29 -7.19 9.69
CA ASP A 15 13.28 -8.62 10.05
C ASP A 15 12.30 -9.44 9.18
N LEU A 16 11.64 -8.78 8.22
CA LEU A 16 10.60 -9.36 7.36
C LEU A 16 9.41 -9.94 8.16
N ALA A 17 9.18 -9.45 9.38
CA ALA A 17 8.06 -9.88 10.19
C ALA A 17 6.75 -9.22 9.72
N PHE A 18 5.69 -10.02 9.63
CA PHE A 18 4.34 -9.51 9.43
C PHE A 18 3.72 -9.12 10.77
N VAL A 19 3.30 -7.85 10.88
CA VAL A 19 2.66 -7.29 12.06
C VAL A 19 1.18 -7.09 11.74
N PRO A 20 0.27 -7.90 12.30
CA PRO A 20 -1.17 -7.72 12.10
C PRO A 20 -1.67 -6.41 12.73
N SER A 21 -2.71 -5.82 12.15
CA SER A 21 -3.41 -4.64 12.68
C SER A 21 -4.27 -4.97 13.92
N ASP A 22 -3.64 -5.51 14.95
CA ASP A 22 -4.28 -5.95 16.19
C ASP A 22 -3.84 -5.05 17.36
N PRO A 23 -4.77 -4.36 18.07
CA PRO A 23 -4.42 -3.53 19.22
C PRO A 23 -3.82 -4.29 20.39
N ALA A 24 -3.97 -5.62 20.47
CA ALA A 24 -3.28 -6.45 21.46
C ALA A 24 -1.85 -6.81 21.05
N ASN A 25 -1.45 -6.57 19.80
CA ASN A 25 -0.10 -6.84 19.33
C ASN A 25 0.84 -5.67 19.68
N ARG A 26 1.90 -5.97 20.44
CA ARG A 26 2.91 -5.00 20.83
C ARG A 26 3.61 -4.34 19.64
N ASP A 27 3.94 -5.11 18.61
CA ASP A 27 4.63 -4.60 17.41
C ASP A 27 3.73 -3.64 16.62
N TRP A 28 2.41 -3.84 16.68
CA TRP A 28 1.43 -2.94 16.07
C TRP A 28 1.36 -1.61 16.81
N LEU A 29 1.35 -1.64 18.15
CA LEU A 29 1.37 -0.42 18.96
C LEU A 29 2.67 0.38 18.77
N GLU A 30 3.81 -0.30 18.69
CA GLU A 30 5.11 0.34 18.39
C GLU A 30 5.10 1.00 17.01
N TYR A 31 4.54 0.32 16.00
CA TYR A 31 4.33 0.89 14.68
C TYR A 31 3.48 2.18 14.73
N LEU A 32 2.37 2.17 15.46
CA LEU A 32 1.50 3.34 15.60
C LEU A 32 2.20 4.52 16.30
N GLU A 33 3.00 4.26 17.34
CA GLU A 33 3.80 5.29 18.01
C GLU A 33 4.82 5.90 17.04
N TRP A 34 5.51 5.07 16.27
CA TRP A 34 6.44 5.54 15.26
C TRP A 34 5.75 6.40 14.17
N VAL A 35 4.56 6.02 13.70
CA VAL A 35 3.76 6.85 12.77
C VAL A 35 3.36 8.18 13.43
N ALA A 36 2.95 8.17 14.70
CA ALA A 36 2.57 9.39 15.43
C ALA A 36 3.75 10.38 15.60
N LEU A 37 4.98 9.87 15.62
CA LEU A 37 6.21 10.67 15.61
C LEU A 37 6.63 11.18 14.22
N GLY A 38 5.83 10.91 13.18
CA GLY A 38 6.10 11.32 11.80
C GLY A 38 6.76 10.24 10.94
N GLY A 39 6.64 8.97 11.33
CA GLY A 39 7.09 7.84 10.51
C GLY A 39 6.22 7.65 9.25
N GLU A 40 6.85 7.47 8.10
CA GLU A 40 6.17 7.24 6.80
C GLU A 40 6.36 5.80 6.30
N THR A 41 5.25 5.10 6.05
CA THR A 41 5.28 3.75 5.47
C THR A 41 5.44 3.77 3.96
N LEU A 42 6.10 2.73 3.45
CA LEU A 42 6.06 2.47 2.02
C LEU A 42 4.68 1.91 1.65
N PRO A 43 4.06 2.40 0.57
CA PRO A 43 2.86 1.78 0.03
C PRO A 43 3.18 0.34 -0.40
N LEU A 44 2.18 -0.54 -0.36
CA LEU A 44 2.29 -1.82 -1.05
C LEU A 44 2.42 -1.53 -2.55
N ASP A 45 3.58 -1.86 -3.14
CA ASP A 45 3.67 -1.89 -4.60
C ASP A 45 2.60 -2.87 -5.09
N SER A 46 1.68 -2.34 -5.89
CA SER A 46 0.50 -3.06 -6.34
C SER A 46 0.91 -4.41 -6.95
N PRO A 47 0.10 -5.47 -6.79
CA PRO A 47 0.34 -6.72 -7.51
C PRO A 47 0.54 -6.39 -9.00
N PRO A 48 1.47 -7.08 -9.70
CA PRO A 48 1.78 -6.76 -11.09
C PRO A 48 0.47 -6.70 -11.87
N GLU A 49 0.13 -5.48 -12.30
CA GLU A 49 -0.89 -5.24 -13.31
C GLU A 49 -0.54 -6.18 -14.46
N ASN A 50 -1.33 -7.24 -14.64
CA ASN A 50 -1.31 -7.98 -15.88
C ASN A 50 -1.69 -6.95 -16.93
N LYS A 51 -0.68 -6.44 -17.65
CA LYS A 51 -0.77 -5.49 -18.76
C LYS A 51 -1.55 -6.16 -19.91
N VAL A 52 -2.85 -6.40 -19.72
CA VAL A 52 -3.75 -6.61 -20.83
C VAL A 52 -3.95 -5.25 -21.44
N SER A 53 -3.07 -4.96 -22.40
CA SER A 53 -3.09 -3.83 -23.31
C SER A 53 -4.37 -3.85 -24.13
N GLY A 54 -5.48 -3.41 -23.54
CA GLY A 54 -6.68 -3.01 -24.24
C GLY A 54 -6.54 -1.57 -24.71
N GLN A 55 -6.14 -1.42 -25.97
CA GLN A 55 -6.03 -0.14 -26.66
C GLN A 55 -7.31 0.72 -26.55
N GLY A 56 -7.12 2.03 -26.55
CA GLY A 56 -8.10 3.02 -26.14
C GLY A 56 -9.40 3.07 -26.95
N VAL A 57 -10.47 3.44 -26.24
CA VAL A 57 -11.72 3.95 -26.79
C VAL A 57 -12.25 5.12 -25.97
N PHE A 58 -11.41 6.15 -25.75
CA PHE A 58 -11.91 7.47 -25.34
C PHE A 58 -11.26 8.55 -26.20
N ALA A 59 -11.71 8.62 -27.45
CA ALA A 59 -11.45 9.77 -28.31
C ALA A 59 -12.73 10.14 -29.09
N PHE A 60 -13.28 11.31 -28.72
CA PHE A 60 -13.96 12.23 -29.64
C PHE A 60 -15.24 11.78 -30.36
N LEU A 61 -16.38 11.82 -29.65
CA LEU A 61 -17.66 12.14 -30.31
C LEU A 61 -17.84 13.67 -30.39
N LYS A 62 -17.02 14.31 -31.24
CA LYS A 62 -17.26 15.70 -31.66
C LYS A 62 -16.91 15.89 -33.14
N ARG A 63 -17.83 15.48 -34.02
CA ARG A 63 -18.14 16.05 -35.36
C ARG A 63 -18.77 14.98 -36.26
N ILE A 64 -20.10 15.06 -36.46
CA ILE A 64 -20.78 14.71 -37.71
C ILE A 64 -21.88 15.78 -37.86
N VAL A 65 -21.61 16.77 -38.72
CA VAL A 65 -22.35 17.13 -39.96
C VAL A 65 -23.71 17.74 -39.66
#